data_AF-A0A9D7RM30-F1
#
_entry.id   AF-A0A9D7RM30-F1
#
_cell.length_a   1.000
_cell.length_b   1.000
_cell.length_c   1.000
_cell.angle_alpha   90.00
_cell.angle_beta   90.00
_cell.angle_gamma   90.00
#
_symmetry.space_group_name_H-M   'P 1'
#
loop_
_entity.id
_entity.type
_entity.pdbx_description
1 polymer ?
#
loop_
_entity_poly.entity_id
_entity_poly.type
_entity_poly.pdbx_seq_one_letter_code
_entity_poly.pdbx_strand_id
1 'polypeptide(L)'
;MKKFFTIIFVFLFSYSCWAGDIVFTLVNSDGNNGFAFVATTNISAGTVIYFTDNEWTGGNAGTAFNTGEGIIAYTVPVGGISEGTVVSIDTDAETSSNGGTVVETGSVDLLNGVEPVYAYYGTNSTTVTEILSVFRDAPFW
;
A
#
# COMPACT_ATOMS: atom_id res chain seq x y z
N MET A 1 33.99 -41.35 35.21
CA MET A 1 32.57 -40.95 34.97
C MET A 1 32.59 -39.75 34.04
N LYS A 2 32.24 -39.91 32.76
CA LYS A 2 32.21 -38.79 31.79
C LYS A 2 30.88 -38.06 31.95
N LYS A 3 30.90 -36.78 32.36
CA LYS A 3 29.70 -35.94 32.47
C LYS A 3 29.40 -35.36 31.10
N PHE A 4 28.26 -35.69 30.51
CA PHE A 4 27.76 -35.04 29.31
C PHE A 4 26.96 -33.79 29.72
N PHE A 5 27.29 -32.65 29.14
CA PHE A 5 26.52 -31.41 29.25
C PHE A 5 25.70 -31.25 27.97
N THR A 6 24.38 -31.15 28.11
CA THR A 6 23.49 -30.82 27.01
C THR A 6 23.31 -29.30 26.97
N ILE A 7 23.63 -28.68 25.84
CA ILE A 7 23.30 -27.27 25.55
C ILE A 7 22.06 -27.28 24.66
N ILE A 8 20.98 -26.64 25.10
CA ILE A 8 19.77 -26.44 24.32
C ILE A 8 19.87 -25.05 23.68
N PHE A 9 19.90 -25.00 22.34
CA PHE A 9 19.72 -23.78 21.56
C PHE A 9 18.23 -23.67 21.21
N VAL A 10 17.52 -22.67 21.73
CA VAL A 10 16.15 -22.36 21.32
C VAL A 10 16.20 -21.17 20.37
N PHE A 11 15.92 -21.39 19.09
CA PHE A 11 15.64 -20.32 18.14
C PHE A 11 14.14 -20.02 18.17
N LEU A 12 13.76 -18.88 18.76
CA LEU A 12 12.41 -18.36 18.66
C LEU A 12 12.32 -17.55 17.36
N PHE A 13 11.81 -18.16 16.29
CA PHE A 13 11.37 -17.42 15.12
C PHE A 13 9.93 -16.97 15.34
N SER A 14 9.70 -15.67 15.41
CA SER A 14 8.37 -15.09 15.33
C SER A 14 8.13 -14.69 13.88
N TYR A 15 7.12 -15.28 13.25
CA TYR A 15 6.57 -14.77 12.00
C TYR A 15 5.37 -13.90 12.38
N SER A 16 5.54 -12.59 12.39
CA SER A 16 4.40 -11.67 12.45
C SER A 16 3.97 -11.37 11.02
N CYS A 17 2.77 -11.82 10.64
CA CYS A 17 2.06 -11.21 9.52
C CYS A 17 1.44 -9.93 10.08
N TRP A 18 2.14 -8.80 9.95
CA TRP A 18 1.48 -7.52 10.20
C TRP A 18 0.52 -7.28 9.03
N ALA A 19 -0.74 -6.97 9.33
CA ALA A 19 -1.57 -6.30 8.34
C ALA A 19 -0.85 -4.98 8.04
N GLY A 20 -0.63 -4.66 6.76
CA GLY A 20 -0.08 -3.35 6.42
C GLY A 20 -0.99 -2.24 6.93
N ASP A 21 -0.45 -1.03 7.08
CA ASP A 21 -1.10 0.10 7.75
C ASP A 21 -2.45 0.52 7.14
N ILE A 22 -2.76 0.03 5.94
CA ILE A 22 -4.05 0.20 5.28
C ILE A 22 -4.54 -1.08 4.63
N VAL A 23 -5.84 -1.15 4.39
CA VAL A 23 -6.48 -2.17 3.55
C VAL A 23 -7.44 -1.50 2.57
N PHE A 24 -7.37 -1.87 1.30
CA PHE A 24 -8.36 -1.42 0.31
C PHE A 24 -9.75 -1.95 0.67
N THR A 25 -10.75 -1.08 0.58
CA THR A 25 -12.15 -1.38 0.89
C THR A 25 -13.07 -1.21 -0.32
N LEU A 26 -12.63 -0.44 -1.31
CA LEU A 26 -13.36 -0.18 -2.54
C LEU A 26 -12.38 0.22 -3.64
N VAL A 27 -12.66 -0.20 -4.87
CA VAL A 27 -12.09 0.35 -6.09
C VAL A 27 -13.26 0.63 -7.02
N ASN A 28 -13.31 1.85 -7.57
CA ASN A 28 -14.26 2.22 -8.60
C ASN A 28 -13.53 2.34 -9.94
N SER A 29 -13.92 1.47 -10.86
CA SER A 29 -13.39 1.34 -12.21
C SER A 29 -14.46 1.55 -13.28
N ASP A 30 -15.62 2.10 -12.92
CA ASP A 30 -16.66 2.51 -13.87
C ASP A 30 -17.00 3.99 -13.63
N GLY A 31 -16.81 4.82 -14.66
CA GLY A 31 -16.99 6.26 -14.59
C GLY A 31 -15.78 7.00 -14.00
N ASN A 32 -15.93 7.56 -12.80
CA ASN A 32 -14.88 8.34 -12.14
C ASN A 32 -13.94 7.40 -11.38
N ASN A 33 -12.66 7.42 -11.74
CA ASN A 33 -11.66 6.55 -11.15
C ASN A 33 -11.40 6.93 -9.69
N GLY A 34 -11.34 5.91 -8.84
CA GLY A 34 -11.12 6.14 -7.42
C GLY A 34 -11.02 4.86 -6.63
N PHE A 35 -10.56 4.98 -5.40
CA PHE A 35 -10.52 3.88 -4.46
C PHE A 35 -10.73 4.39 -3.05
N ALA A 36 -11.02 3.48 -2.13
CA ALA A 36 -11.06 3.78 -0.71
C ALA A 36 -10.27 2.74 0.07
N PHE A 37 -9.63 3.19 1.14
CA PHE A 37 -8.93 2.33 2.08
C PHE A 37 -9.34 2.64 3.52
N VAL A 38 -9.18 1.66 4.39
CA VAL A 38 -9.29 1.84 5.84
C VAL A 38 -7.89 1.77 6.45
N ALA A 39 -7.59 2.66 7.39
CA ALA A 39 -6.38 2.56 8.19
C ALA A 39 -6.51 1.44 9.22
N THR A 40 -5.54 0.53 9.27
CA THR A 40 -5.49 -0.58 10.26
C THR A 40 -4.67 -0.23 11.49
N THR A 41 -4.04 0.95 11.48
CA THR A 41 -3.31 1.55 12.58
C THR A 41 -3.47 3.08 12.53
N ASN A 42 -2.95 3.79 13.53
CA ASN A 42 -2.83 5.24 13.46
C ASN A 42 -1.68 5.63 12.53
N ILE A 43 -1.96 6.51 11.57
CA ILE A 43 -0.99 7.02 10.59
C ILE A 43 -0.70 8.49 10.89
N SER A 44 0.57 8.84 11.01
CA SER A 44 0.99 10.20 11.38
C SER A 44 0.72 11.22 10.27
N ALA A 45 0.47 12.47 10.65
CA ALA A 45 0.37 13.59 9.71
C ALA A 45 1.67 13.73 8.89
N GLY A 46 1.54 14.02 7.60
CA GLY A 46 2.68 14.15 6.69
C GLY A 46 3.28 12.83 6.21
N THR A 47 2.80 11.67 6.68
CA THR A 47 3.12 10.39 6.04
C THR A 47 2.65 10.41 4.59
N VAL A 48 3.48 9.91 3.68
CA VAL A 48 3.11 9.74 2.27
C VAL A 48 2.86 8.26 2.01
N ILE A 49 1.66 7.94 1.52
CA ILE A 49 1.31 6.62 1.01
C ILE A 49 1.28 6.72 -0.51
N TYR A 50 2.00 5.83 -1.18
CA TYR A 50 2.01 5.75 -2.62
C TYR A 50 1.05 4.66 -3.11
N PHE A 51 0.40 4.92 -4.24
CA PHE A 51 -0.44 3.98 -4.94
C PHE A 51 0.01 3.87 -6.39
N THR A 52 0.05 2.67 -6.95
CA THR A 52 0.48 2.44 -8.33
C THR A 52 -0.23 1.24 -8.95
N ASP A 53 -0.48 1.31 -10.24
CA ASP A 53 -0.85 0.20 -11.13
C ASP A 53 0.37 -0.47 -11.77
N ASN A 54 1.50 0.24 -11.90
CA ASN A 54 2.78 -0.32 -12.42
C ASN A 54 3.03 -1.76 -11.91
N GLU A 55 3.29 -2.68 -12.83
CA GLU A 55 3.34 -4.10 -12.49
C GLU A 55 4.54 -4.48 -11.63
N TRP A 56 4.29 -5.37 -10.69
CA TRP A 56 5.33 -5.93 -9.82
C TRP A 56 6.34 -6.77 -10.61
N THR A 57 7.63 -6.42 -10.53
CA THR A 57 8.71 -7.09 -11.28
C THR A 57 9.44 -8.18 -10.48
N GLY A 58 9.05 -8.45 -9.23
CA GLY A 58 9.74 -9.42 -8.38
C GLY A 58 10.96 -8.87 -7.63
N GLY A 59 11.26 -7.57 -7.76
CA GLY A 59 12.41 -6.94 -7.12
C GLY A 59 12.27 -6.72 -5.61
N ASN A 60 13.40 -6.59 -4.91
CA ASN A 60 13.42 -6.03 -3.56
C ASN A 60 13.03 -4.54 -3.59
N ALA A 61 12.59 -4.02 -2.45
CA ALA A 61 12.44 -2.59 -2.12
C ALA A 61 13.42 -1.69 -2.89
N GLY A 62 12.94 -0.98 -3.93
CA GLY A 62 13.76 -0.11 -4.79
C GLY A 62 13.61 -0.29 -6.31
N THR A 63 13.28 -1.51 -6.76
CA THR A 63 12.99 -1.83 -8.18
C THR A 63 11.73 -2.68 -8.30
N ALA A 64 10.82 -2.49 -7.35
CA ALA A 64 9.64 -3.33 -7.13
C ALA A 64 8.67 -3.34 -8.31
N PHE A 65 8.55 -2.20 -9.00
CA PHE A 65 7.63 -1.99 -10.09
C PHE A 65 8.37 -1.66 -11.38
N ASN A 66 7.74 -1.93 -12.51
CA ASN A 66 8.21 -1.43 -13.80
C ASN A 66 7.91 0.08 -13.92
N THR A 67 7.98 0.59 -15.15
CA THR A 67 7.71 1.99 -15.45
C THR A 67 6.81 2.06 -16.67
N GLY A 68 5.92 3.04 -16.73
CA GLY A 68 5.09 3.30 -17.90
C GLY A 68 3.68 3.75 -17.55
N GLU A 69 3.25 3.50 -16.31
CA GLU A 69 1.90 3.79 -15.81
C GLU A 69 1.92 4.91 -14.75
N GLY A 70 0.93 4.92 -13.86
CA GLY A 70 0.68 5.99 -12.91
C GLY A 70 1.20 5.72 -11.50
N ILE A 71 1.47 6.80 -10.79
CA ILE A 71 1.70 6.79 -9.35
C ILE A 71 0.94 7.94 -8.71
N ILE A 72 0.17 7.62 -7.68
CA ILE A 72 -0.47 8.60 -6.80
C ILE A 72 0.32 8.70 -5.51
N ALA A 73 0.68 9.92 -5.11
CA ALA A 73 1.21 10.24 -3.80
C ALA A 73 0.12 10.90 -2.95
N TYR A 74 -0.34 10.20 -1.92
CA TYR A 74 -1.28 10.72 -0.94
C TYR A 74 -0.56 11.11 0.35
N THR A 75 -0.60 12.40 0.70
CA THR A 75 -0.03 12.93 1.94
C THR A 75 -1.11 13.07 2.99
N VAL A 76 -0.90 12.38 4.12
CA VAL A 76 -1.80 12.40 5.27
C VAL A 76 -1.95 13.83 5.80
N PRO A 77 -3.18 14.34 5.99
CA PRO A 77 -3.40 15.72 6.42
C PRO A 77 -2.94 15.96 7.87
N VAL A 78 -2.94 17.24 8.26
CA VAL A 78 -2.72 17.64 9.65
C VAL A 78 -3.72 16.92 10.56
N GLY A 79 -3.22 16.38 11.68
CA GLY A 79 -4.02 15.57 12.62
C GLY A 79 -3.88 14.07 12.43
N GLY A 80 -3.33 13.61 11.30
CA GLY A 80 -3.12 12.19 11.04
C GLY A 80 -4.40 11.47 10.64
N ILE A 81 -4.33 10.14 10.56
CA ILE A 81 -5.47 9.25 10.37
C ILE A 81 -5.52 8.31 11.57
N SER A 82 -6.67 8.22 12.24
CA SER A 82 -6.86 7.22 13.30
C SER A 82 -7.20 5.86 12.72
N GLU A 83 -6.80 4.79 13.41
CA GLU A 83 -7.21 3.41 13.09
C GLU A 83 -8.73 3.33 12.87
N GLY A 84 -9.15 2.57 11.86
CA GLY A 84 -10.55 2.39 11.46
C GLY A 84 -11.12 3.52 10.59
N THR A 85 -10.36 4.60 10.35
CA THR A 85 -10.80 5.68 9.46
C THR A 85 -10.76 5.21 8.01
N VAL A 86 -11.85 5.42 7.28
CA VAL A 86 -11.93 5.19 5.83
C VAL A 86 -11.61 6.49 5.08
N VAL A 87 -10.74 6.41 4.10
CA VAL A 87 -10.38 7.52 3.21
C VAL A 87 -10.62 7.08 1.76
N SER A 88 -11.45 7.82 1.04
CA SER A 88 -11.55 7.74 -0.40
C SER A 88 -10.62 8.72 -1.10
N ILE A 89 -10.04 8.26 -2.22
CA ILE A 89 -9.25 9.01 -3.18
C ILE A 89 -10.02 9.02 -4.50
N ASP A 90 -10.24 10.22 -5.02
CA ASP A 90 -10.69 10.48 -6.38
C ASP A 90 -9.44 10.78 -7.20
N THR A 91 -9.08 9.88 -8.11
CA THR A 91 -7.82 9.98 -8.87
C THR A 91 -7.96 11.02 -9.97
N ASP A 92 -9.10 11.05 -10.66
CA ASP A 92 -9.37 12.00 -11.75
C ASP A 92 -9.39 13.46 -11.26
N ALA A 93 -9.89 13.70 -10.05
CA ALA A 93 -9.91 15.04 -9.45
C ALA A 93 -8.69 15.35 -8.58
N GLU A 94 -7.81 14.38 -8.34
CA GLU A 94 -6.69 14.46 -7.37
C GLU A 94 -7.16 14.97 -5.99
N THR A 95 -8.22 14.39 -5.43
CA THR A 95 -8.74 14.77 -4.10
C THR A 95 -8.89 13.60 -3.14
N SER A 96 -8.84 13.90 -1.84
CA SER A 96 -9.19 12.94 -0.78
C SER A 96 -10.36 13.43 0.07
N SER A 97 -11.18 12.49 0.53
CA SER A 97 -12.35 12.77 1.39
C SER A 97 -12.01 13.39 2.75
N ASN A 98 -10.77 13.24 3.21
CA ASN A 98 -10.32 13.74 4.52
C ASN A 98 -9.42 14.99 4.41
N GLY A 99 -9.27 15.57 3.22
CA GLY A 99 -8.50 16.80 3.00
C GLY A 99 -6.97 16.60 3.01
N GLY A 100 -6.49 15.37 2.85
CA GLY A 100 -5.10 15.11 2.50
C GLY A 100 -4.78 15.55 1.07
N THR A 101 -3.50 15.67 0.76
CA THR A 101 -3.04 16.11 -0.56
C THR A 101 -2.81 14.89 -1.45
N VAL A 102 -3.38 14.90 -2.65
CA VAL A 102 -3.20 13.86 -3.67
C VAL A 102 -2.43 14.50 -4.82
N VAL A 103 -1.40 13.83 -5.31
CA VAL A 103 -0.65 14.23 -6.50
C VAL A 103 -0.47 13.01 -7.36
N GLU A 104 -0.89 13.06 -8.62
CA GLU A 104 -0.68 12.01 -9.59
C GLU A 104 0.52 12.32 -10.49
N THR A 105 1.23 11.27 -10.91
CA THR A 105 2.24 11.35 -11.96
C THR A 105 2.04 10.16 -12.89
N GLY A 106 1.95 10.43 -14.19
CA GLY A 106 1.46 9.42 -15.13
C GLY A 106 -0.06 9.37 -15.10
N SER A 107 -0.63 8.19 -15.34
CA SER A 107 -2.07 7.93 -15.26
C SER A 107 -2.26 6.57 -14.60
N VAL A 108 -2.93 6.53 -13.45
CA VAL A 108 -3.34 5.29 -12.79
C VAL A 108 -4.65 4.85 -13.43
N ASP A 109 -4.61 3.78 -14.22
CA ASP A 109 -5.80 3.23 -14.89
C ASP A 109 -6.42 2.11 -14.05
N LEU A 110 -7.59 2.40 -13.46
CA LEU A 110 -8.34 1.43 -12.69
C LEU A 110 -9.39 0.69 -13.54
N LEU A 111 -9.66 1.15 -14.76
CA LEU A 111 -10.81 0.76 -15.60
C LEU A 111 -10.71 -0.67 -16.15
N ASN A 112 -9.50 -1.23 -16.26
CA ASN A 112 -9.30 -2.49 -16.99
C ASN A 112 -9.38 -3.76 -16.13
N GLY A 113 -9.70 -3.66 -14.83
CA GLY A 113 -10.21 -4.77 -13.99
C GLY A 113 -9.34 -6.03 -13.86
N VAL A 114 -8.15 -6.05 -14.44
CA VAL A 114 -7.21 -7.18 -14.40
C VAL A 114 -5.89 -6.77 -13.73
N GLU A 115 -5.64 -5.47 -13.60
CA GLU A 115 -4.41 -4.93 -13.03
C GLU A 115 -4.49 -4.78 -11.51
N PRO A 116 -3.45 -5.21 -10.78
CA PRO A 116 -3.34 -4.98 -9.35
C PRO A 116 -3.03 -3.51 -9.04
N VAL A 117 -3.68 -2.96 -8.02
CA VAL A 117 -3.30 -1.68 -7.42
C VAL A 117 -2.53 -1.96 -6.14
N TYR A 118 -1.31 -1.43 -6.06
CA TYR A 118 -0.44 -1.59 -4.90
C TYR A 118 -0.46 -0.31 -4.07
N ALA A 119 -0.58 -0.45 -2.75
CA ALA A 119 -0.30 0.60 -1.79
C ALA A 119 1.01 0.31 -1.07
N TYR A 120 1.87 1.32 -0.92
CA TYR A 120 3.18 1.14 -0.35
C TYR A 120 3.74 2.41 0.32
N TYR A 121 4.66 2.20 1.26
CA TYR A 121 5.61 3.23 1.68
C TYR A 121 6.86 3.18 0.81
N GLY A 122 7.49 4.34 0.64
CA GLY A 122 8.77 4.48 -0.03
C GLY A 122 9.53 5.71 0.44
N THR A 123 10.84 5.73 0.21
CA THR A 123 11.63 6.96 0.39
C THR A 123 11.33 7.99 -0.70
N ASN A 124 10.78 7.52 -1.83
CA ASN A 124 10.17 8.27 -2.91
C ASN A 124 9.21 7.33 -3.67
N SER A 125 8.51 7.84 -4.69
CA SER A 125 7.56 7.09 -5.50
C SER A 125 8.14 5.88 -6.24
N THR A 126 9.45 5.79 -6.43
CA THR A 126 10.08 4.66 -7.15
C THR A 126 10.85 3.71 -6.24
N THR A 127 11.12 4.13 -4.99
CA THR A 127 11.91 3.37 -4.03
C THR A 127 11.04 2.85 -2.90
N VAL A 128 10.33 1.75 -3.17
CA VAL A 128 9.47 1.06 -2.21
C VAL A 128 10.27 0.61 -0.98
N THR A 129 9.75 0.81 0.21
CA THR A 129 10.29 0.28 1.47
C THR A 129 9.41 -0.80 2.06
N GLU A 130 8.09 -0.70 1.88
CA GLU A 130 7.11 -1.62 2.45
C GLU A 130 5.83 -1.64 1.62
N ILE A 131 5.32 -2.83 1.29
CA ILE A 131 4.00 -3.00 0.69
C ILE A 131 2.96 -3.04 1.81
N LEU A 132 1.95 -2.19 1.72
CA LEU A 132 0.89 -2.06 2.73
C LEU A 132 -0.32 -2.91 2.37
N SER A 133 -0.75 -2.83 1.12
CA SER A 133 -1.93 -3.54 0.64
C SER A 133 -1.85 -3.72 -0.86
N VAL A 134 -2.57 -4.72 -1.36
CA VAL A 134 -2.75 -4.93 -2.79
C VAL A 134 -4.22 -5.24 -3.03
N PHE A 135 -4.85 -4.47 -3.90
CA PHE A 135 -6.14 -4.83 -4.47
C PHE A 135 -5.89 -5.45 -5.84
N ARG A 136 -6.57 -6.56 -6.12
CA ARG A 136 -6.63 -7.12 -7.46
C ARG A 136 -8.02 -7.69 -7.65
N ASP A 137 -8.74 -7.19 -8.65
CA ASP A 137 -9.94 -7.88 -9.09
C ASP A 137 -9.51 -9.15 -9.83
N ALA A 138 -10.10 -10.28 -9.44
CA ALA A 138 -9.76 -11.57 -9.99
C ALA A 138 -11.05 -12.33 -10.24
N PRO A 139 -11.29 -12.82 -11.47
CA PRO A 139 -12.45 -13.65 -11.73
C PRO A 139 -12.37 -14.91 -10.87
N PHE A 140 -13.46 -15.21 -10.16
CA PHE A 140 -13.64 -16.49 -9.47
C PHE A 140 -13.95 -17.55 -10.51
N TRP A 141 -12.94 -18.29 -10.97
CA TRP A 141 -13.10 -19.48 -11.81
C TRP A 141 -12.66 -20.75 -11.09
#